data_AF-A0A834XN73-F1
#
_entry.id   AF-A0A834XN73-F1
#
_cell.length_a   1.000
_cell.length_b   1.000
_cell.length_c   1.000
_cell.angle_alpha   90.00
_cell.angle_beta   90.00
_cell.angle_gamma   90.00
#
_symmetry.space_group_name_H-M   'P 1'
#
loop_
_entity.id
_entity.type
_entity.pdbx_description
1 polymer ?
#
loop_
_entity_poly.entity_id
_entity_poly.type
_entity_poly.pdbx_seq_one_letter_code
_entity_poly.pdbx_strand_id
1 'polypeptide(L)'
;MNHEAHFQQPEITGNPVYVTLLKTTEGKAVIKYFKKNKQLNKIARSKLTRALVSREKERQFHQVLRDPNITELADFVITREQFISWSQDIERVFPGESRWVYYTPFRSVSTDEVQADGTTKKVTKKYNCSGKLYDHFSFRRSQLRKDNLLQSGRSNQEIINFIISDDQQASIEWLKTNVGPPNLVAQHWTNSYAARQSILKKGQSIHDYFNTFQCLKTAAGSDLLLLDFVSLYPNREELFFERWEVARDVIINALSNSKQLTGDDLGYFRALSILPQHNKDAVLFHLLPYIVKPITKKGQRKLSIPERRESFFVHVRTAADIAQGIERQRQRCAAAGITLQPIPVIVGELVNPDSFYVYINDSLERPSYYETQTILHAFNLTLKVFFSLNCAYSLHAFSLWVFLQKALLKIDLPTDQCDREALSLIGQMTYQIESANENINPNIPQ
;
A
#
# COMPACT_ATOMS: atom_id res chain seq x y z
N MET A 1 5.38 44.26 -30.71
CA MET A 1 3.96 44.55 -30.35
C MET A 1 3.93 45.31 -29.05
N ASN A 2 3.14 46.38 -28.95
CA ASN A 2 2.92 47.07 -27.68
C ASN A 2 2.15 46.10 -26.74
N HIS A 3 2.86 45.43 -25.82
CA HIS A 3 2.28 44.33 -25.02
C HIS A 3 1.20 44.78 -24.05
N GLU A 4 1.06 46.08 -23.81
CA GLU A 4 -0.08 46.63 -23.10
C GLU A 4 -1.36 46.51 -23.95
N ALA A 5 -1.24 46.68 -25.27
CA ALA A 5 -2.30 46.43 -26.24
C ALA A 5 -2.63 44.93 -26.39
N HIS A 6 -1.65 44.02 -26.23
CA HIS A 6 -1.89 42.55 -26.24
C HIS A 6 -2.94 42.14 -25.19
N PHE A 7 -2.77 42.60 -23.95
CA PHE A 7 -3.72 42.31 -22.88
C PHE A 7 -5.04 43.09 -22.97
N GLN A 8 -5.17 44.00 -23.95
CA GLN A 8 -6.40 44.73 -24.26
C GLN A 8 -7.19 44.09 -25.42
N GLN A 9 -6.62 43.10 -26.12
CA GLN A 9 -7.33 42.39 -27.19
C GLN A 9 -8.56 41.66 -26.63
N PRO A 10 -9.70 41.65 -27.36
CA PRO A 10 -10.92 40.96 -26.93
C PRO A 10 -10.70 39.47 -26.60
N GLU A 11 -9.85 38.81 -27.38
CA GLU A 11 -9.49 37.40 -27.20
C GLU A 11 -8.70 37.11 -25.90
N ILE A 12 -7.96 38.09 -25.40
CA ILE A 12 -7.20 37.97 -24.14
C ILE A 12 -8.05 38.42 -22.96
N THR A 13 -8.79 39.52 -23.09
CA THR A 13 -9.65 40.05 -22.02
C THR A 13 -10.78 39.09 -21.64
N GLY A 14 -11.34 38.36 -22.61
CA GLY A 14 -12.32 37.29 -22.38
C GLY A 14 -11.72 35.93 -22.00
N ASN A 15 -10.39 35.77 -22.01
CA ASN A 15 -9.76 34.48 -21.79
C ASN A 15 -9.93 34.01 -20.32
N PRO A 16 -10.40 32.76 -20.07
CA PRO A 16 -10.64 32.26 -18.72
C PRO A 16 -9.41 32.29 -17.79
N VAL A 17 -8.21 32.05 -18.34
CA VAL A 17 -6.95 32.10 -17.59
C VAL A 17 -6.66 33.54 -17.18
N TYR A 18 -6.73 34.48 -18.12
CA TYR A 18 -6.49 35.89 -17.85
C TYR A 18 -7.48 36.46 -16.82
N VAL A 19 -8.77 36.18 -17.00
CA VAL A 19 -9.84 36.55 -16.07
C VAL A 19 -9.59 35.97 -14.66
N THR A 20 -9.04 34.76 -14.56
CA THR A 20 -8.69 34.15 -13.26
C THR A 20 -7.52 34.86 -12.58
N LEU A 21 -6.48 35.18 -13.34
CA LEU A 21 -5.31 35.87 -12.78
C LEU A 21 -5.65 37.28 -12.29
N LEU A 22 -6.60 37.97 -12.92
CA LEU A 22 -7.08 39.28 -12.48
C LEU A 22 -7.80 39.26 -11.13
N LYS A 23 -8.29 38.10 -10.65
CA LYS A 23 -9.03 38.00 -9.39
C LYS A 23 -8.14 37.92 -8.15
N THR A 24 -6.84 37.70 -8.31
CA THR A 24 -5.91 37.49 -7.19
C THR A 24 -4.72 38.43 -7.26
N THR A 25 -4.16 38.80 -6.11
CA THR A 25 -2.94 39.62 -6.03
C THR A 25 -1.73 38.89 -6.65
N GLU A 26 -1.62 37.57 -6.42
CA GLU A 26 -0.59 36.72 -7.02
C GLU A 26 -0.72 36.66 -8.56
N GLY A 27 -1.94 36.51 -9.09
CA GLY A 27 -2.17 36.47 -10.54
C GLY A 27 -1.90 37.82 -11.23
N LYS A 28 -2.30 38.93 -10.62
CA LYS A 28 -1.93 40.28 -11.08
C LYS A 28 -0.41 40.48 -11.10
N ALA A 29 0.30 39.93 -10.12
CA ALA A 29 1.77 39.98 -10.08
C ALA A 29 2.41 39.18 -11.23
N VAL A 30 1.83 38.03 -11.64
CA VAL A 30 2.27 37.28 -12.82
C VAL A 30 2.13 38.13 -14.08
N ILE A 31 0.96 38.75 -14.28
CA ILE A 31 0.71 39.61 -15.44
C ILE A 31 1.70 40.79 -15.46
N LYS A 32 1.90 41.46 -14.32
CA LYS A 32 2.86 42.58 -14.20
C LYS A 32 4.30 42.11 -14.47
N TYR A 33 4.68 40.93 -13.97
CA TYR A 33 5.99 40.34 -14.22
C TYR A 33 6.20 40.09 -15.72
N PHE A 34 5.22 39.49 -16.41
CA PHE A 34 5.32 39.23 -17.84
C PHE A 34 5.36 40.53 -18.66
N LYS A 35 4.51 41.52 -18.32
CA LYS A 35 4.53 42.84 -18.97
C LYS A 35 5.92 43.48 -18.89
N LYS A 36 6.63 43.33 -17.76
CA LYS A 36 8.00 43.83 -17.55
C LYS A 36 9.07 43.00 -18.28
N ASN A 37 9.05 41.67 -18.13
CA ASN A 37 10.18 40.81 -18.50
C ASN A 37 9.98 40.04 -19.82
N LYS A 38 8.79 40.09 -20.42
CA LYS A 38 8.41 39.44 -21.69
C LYS A 38 8.51 37.90 -21.71
N GLN A 39 8.76 37.29 -20.56
CA GLN A 39 8.76 35.85 -20.35
C GLN A 39 8.36 35.54 -18.92
N LEU A 40 7.86 34.34 -18.65
CA LEU A 40 7.62 33.89 -17.28
C LEU A 40 8.84 33.14 -16.75
N ASN A 41 9.28 33.50 -15.55
CA ASN A 41 10.28 32.70 -14.85
C ASN A 41 9.62 31.54 -14.08
N LYS A 42 10.42 30.64 -13.52
CA LYS A 42 9.95 29.48 -12.76
C LYS A 42 8.93 29.85 -11.65
N ILE A 43 9.13 30.98 -10.99
CA ILE A 43 8.28 31.45 -9.89
C ILE A 43 6.93 31.94 -10.42
N ALA A 44 6.94 32.78 -11.45
CA ALA A 44 5.73 33.32 -12.08
C ALA A 44 4.86 32.20 -12.68
N ARG A 45 5.49 31.21 -13.34
CA ARG A 45 4.81 30.01 -13.84
C ARG A 45 4.12 29.23 -12.72
N SER A 46 4.77 29.08 -11.56
CA SER A 46 4.21 28.37 -10.41
C SER A 46 3.03 29.12 -9.77
N LYS A 47 3.13 30.46 -9.66
CA LYS A 47 2.04 31.31 -9.17
C LYS A 47 0.82 31.24 -10.09
N LEU A 48 1.05 31.29 -11.40
CA LEU A 48 0.01 31.15 -12.41
C LEU A 48 -0.75 29.83 -12.26
N THR A 49 -0.04 28.70 -12.22
CA THR A 49 -0.68 27.38 -12.14
C THR A 49 -1.40 27.18 -10.82
N ARG A 50 -0.84 27.69 -9.72
CA ARG A 50 -1.49 27.67 -8.41
C ARG A 50 -2.80 28.45 -8.42
N ALA A 51 -2.85 29.63 -9.05
CA ALA A 51 -4.06 30.45 -9.10
C ALA A 51 -5.20 29.74 -9.83
N LEU A 52 -4.90 29.06 -10.95
CA LEU A 52 -5.89 28.29 -11.72
C LEU A 52 -6.45 27.11 -10.92
N VAL A 53 -5.56 26.27 -10.37
CA VAL A 53 -5.96 25.09 -9.57
C VAL A 53 -6.72 25.51 -8.30
N SER A 54 -6.32 26.60 -7.66
CA SER A 54 -6.98 27.06 -6.42
C SER A 54 -8.37 27.62 -6.69
N ARG A 55 -8.57 28.34 -7.80
CA ARG A 55 -9.90 28.78 -8.22
C ARG A 55 -10.83 27.61 -8.50
N GLU A 56 -10.32 26.58 -9.19
CA GLU A 56 -11.12 25.39 -9.48
C GLU A 56 -11.49 24.63 -8.22
N LYS A 57 -10.55 24.54 -7.26
CA LYS A 57 -10.83 24.02 -5.92
C LYS A 57 -11.96 24.80 -5.25
N GLU A 58 -11.87 26.13 -5.18
CA GLU A 58 -12.91 26.97 -4.57
C GLU A 58 -14.28 26.79 -5.24
N ARG A 59 -14.32 26.61 -6.56
CA ARG A 59 -15.56 26.33 -7.30
C ARG A 59 -16.19 25.00 -6.88
N GLN A 60 -15.40 23.94 -6.77
CA GLN A 60 -15.90 22.60 -6.41
C GLN A 60 -16.20 22.46 -4.92
N PHE A 61 -15.46 23.16 -4.07
CA PHE A 61 -15.67 23.19 -2.61
C PHE A 61 -16.73 24.20 -2.17
N HIS A 62 -17.44 24.85 -3.09
CA HIS A 62 -18.40 25.90 -2.76
C HIS A 62 -19.49 25.43 -1.78
N GLN A 63 -19.94 24.18 -1.90
CA GLN A 63 -20.93 23.57 -1.00
C GLN A 63 -20.34 23.22 0.37
N VAL A 64 -19.16 22.59 0.41
CA VAL A 64 -18.40 22.29 1.66
C VAL A 64 -18.13 23.57 2.48
N LEU A 65 -17.90 24.69 1.80
CA LEU A 65 -17.63 25.97 2.45
C LEU A 65 -18.88 26.70 2.96
N ARG A 66 -20.09 26.28 2.55
CA ARG A 66 -21.35 26.97 2.86
C ARG A 66 -22.33 26.17 3.69
N ASP A 67 -22.31 24.84 3.57
CA ASP A 67 -23.17 23.94 4.33
C ASP A 67 -22.38 23.30 5.48
N PRO A 68 -22.69 23.63 6.75
CA PRO A 68 -22.01 23.05 7.91
C PRO A 68 -22.11 21.53 8.01
N ASN A 69 -23.08 20.91 7.33
CA ASN A 69 -23.29 19.46 7.34
C ASN A 69 -22.43 18.72 6.30
N ILE A 70 -21.78 19.45 5.37
CA ILE A 70 -20.90 18.87 4.35
C ILE A 70 -19.46 19.19 4.75
N THR A 71 -18.79 18.23 5.37
CA THR A 71 -17.41 18.40 5.89
C THR A 71 -16.33 18.02 4.88
N GLU A 72 -16.69 17.33 3.79
CA GLU A 72 -15.75 16.82 2.78
C GLU A 72 -16.38 16.73 1.39
N LEU A 73 -15.52 16.70 0.35
CA LEU A 73 -15.94 16.49 -1.04
C LEU A 73 -15.56 15.07 -1.50
N ALA A 74 -16.42 14.44 -2.30
CA ALA A 74 -16.19 13.08 -2.81
C ALA A 74 -14.89 12.95 -3.61
N ASP A 75 -14.59 13.91 -4.49
CA ASP A 75 -13.28 14.03 -5.13
C ASP A 75 -13.04 15.46 -5.62
N PHE A 76 -11.77 15.84 -5.75
CA PHE A 76 -11.36 17.06 -6.43
C PHE A 76 -10.84 16.69 -7.82
N VAL A 77 -11.60 17.03 -8.86
CA VAL A 77 -11.36 16.53 -10.22
C VAL A 77 -11.09 17.68 -11.18
N ILE A 78 -10.00 17.60 -11.92
CA ILE A 78 -9.75 18.45 -13.09
C ILE A 78 -9.59 17.51 -14.29
N THR A 79 -10.45 17.67 -15.30
CA THR A 79 -10.48 16.74 -16.44
C THR A 79 -9.30 16.96 -17.38
N ARG A 80 -9.02 15.97 -18.23
CA ARG A 80 -8.00 16.07 -19.27
C ARG A 80 -8.27 17.25 -20.20
N GLU A 81 -9.52 17.44 -20.59
CA GLU A 81 -9.98 18.48 -21.50
C GLU A 81 -9.77 19.87 -20.87
N GLN A 82 -10.03 20.00 -19.55
CA GLN A 82 -9.74 21.22 -18.81
C GLN A 82 -8.25 21.54 -18.78
N PHE A 83 -7.38 20.56 -18.51
CA PHE A 83 -5.93 20.78 -18.53
C PHE A 83 -5.42 21.16 -19.92
N ILE A 84 -5.95 20.56 -20.99
CA ILE A 84 -5.62 20.91 -22.37
C ILE A 84 -6.08 22.34 -22.70
N SER A 85 -7.31 22.69 -22.32
CA SER A 85 -7.85 24.03 -22.53
C SER A 85 -7.01 25.08 -21.80
N TRP A 86 -6.69 24.87 -20.52
CA TRP A 86 -5.89 25.82 -19.75
C TRP A 86 -4.47 25.96 -20.31
N SER A 87 -3.82 24.88 -20.75
CA SER A 87 -2.46 24.99 -21.30
C SER A 87 -2.43 25.74 -22.63
N GLN A 88 -3.45 25.58 -23.48
CA GLN A 88 -3.63 26.37 -24.70
C GLN A 88 -3.94 27.84 -24.40
N ASP A 89 -4.79 28.10 -23.40
CA ASP A 89 -5.11 29.47 -22.99
C ASP A 89 -3.90 30.19 -22.39
N ILE A 90 -3.04 29.48 -21.65
CA ILE A 90 -1.78 30.04 -21.16
C ILE A 90 -0.86 30.44 -22.33
N GLU A 91 -0.73 29.59 -23.35
CA GLU A 91 0.06 29.87 -24.56
C GLU A 91 -0.46 31.10 -25.33
N ARG A 92 -1.80 31.29 -25.36
CA ARG A 92 -2.43 32.49 -25.94
C ARG A 92 -2.20 33.76 -25.10
N VAL A 93 -2.39 33.66 -23.78
CA VAL A 93 -2.29 34.81 -22.85
C VAL A 93 -0.84 35.26 -22.69
N PHE A 94 0.12 34.34 -22.72
CA PHE A 94 1.54 34.60 -22.54
C PHE A 94 2.34 34.12 -23.75
N PRO A 95 2.46 34.94 -24.81
CA PRO A 95 3.26 34.59 -25.97
C PRO A 95 4.69 34.18 -25.61
N GLY A 96 5.16 33.06 -26.15
CA GLY A 96 6.48 32.48 -25.86
C GLY A 96 6.47 31.39 -24.77
N GLU A 97 5.34 31.20 -24.07
CA GLU A 97 5.11 29.99 -23.30
C GLU A 97 4.71 28.82 -24.21
N SER A 98 5.09 27.60 -23.86
CA SER A 98 4.66 26.40 -24.57
C SER A 98 3.64 25.63 -23.73
N ARG A 99 2.50 25.27 -24.32
CA ARG A 99 1.46 24.48 -23.62
C ARG A 99 1.97 23.18 -23.00
N TRP A 100 2.99 22.55 -23.60
CA TRP A 100 3.59 21.30 -23.11
C TRP A 100 4.29 21.44 -21.74
N VAL A 101 4.73 22.67 -21.39
CA VAL A 101 5.30 22.98 -20.05
C VAL A 101 4.24 22.87 -18.96
N TYR A 102 2.99 23.12 -19.31
CA TYR A 102 1.87 23.21 -18.37
C TYR A 102 1.09 21.90 -18.28
N TYR A 103 0.90 21.21 -19.40
CA TYR A 103 0.27 19.90 -19.41
C TYR A 103 0.71 19.07 -20.62
N THR A 104 1.17 17.85 -20.35
CA THR A 104 1.39 16.78 -21.33
C THR A 104 0.48 15.62 -20.93
N PRO A 105 -0.47 15.20 -21.80
CA PRO A 105 -1.41 14.13 -21.47
C PRO A 105 -0.75 12.75 -21.48
N PHE A 106 -1.39 11.79 -20.82
CA PHE A 106 -1.03 10.39 -20.93
C PHE A 106 -1.10 9.94 -22.38
N ARG A 107 -0.10 9.16 -22.81
CA ARG A 107 -0.12 8.47 -24.11
C ARG A 107 0.50 7.09 -23.98
N SER A 108 -0.05 6.15 -24.75
CA SER A 108 0.48 4.79 -24.89
C SER A 108 0.88 4.61 -26.34
N VAL A 109 2.13 4.21 -26.58
CA VAL A 109 2.67 3.97 -27.93
C VAL A 109 3.04 2.51 -28.02
N SER A 110 2.42 1.79 -28.96
CA SER A 110 2.77 0.41 -29.25
C SER A 110 3.67 0.36 -30.48
N THR A 111 4.82 -0.31 -30.35
CA THR A 111 5.82 -0.52 -31.39
C THR A 111 6.08 -2.01 -31.54
N ASP A 112 6.34 -2.44 -32.77
CA ASP A 112 6.72 -3.82 -33.06
C ASP A 112 8.24 -3.96 -32.94
N GLU A 113 8.70 -4.81 -32.02
CA GLU A 113 10.12 -5.11 -31.81
C GLU A 113 10.44 -6.49 -32.39
N VAL A 114 11.33 -6.52 -33.39
CA VAL A 114 11.85 -7.76 -33.98
C VAL A 114 12.78 -8.43 -32.97
N GLN A 115 12.45 -9.66 -32.59
CA GLN A 115 13.25 -10.51 -31.71
C GLN A 115 14.40 -11.17 -32.50
N ALA A 116 15.39 -11.69 -31.77
CA ALA A 116 16.57 -12.33 -32.37
C ALA A 116 16.24 -13.59 -33.19
N ASP A 117 15.10 -14.22 -32.95
CA ASP A 117 14.57 -15.38 -33.68
C ASP A 117 13.77 -15.00 -34.94
N GLY A 118 13.69 -13.71 -35.27
CA GLY A 118 12.93 -13.18 -36.41
C GLY A 118 11.44 -12.95 -36.15
N THR A 119 10.94 -13.28 -34.95
CA THR A 119 9.54 -13.02 -34.57
C THR A 119 9.33 -11.56 -34.17
N THR A 120 8.10 -11.04 -34.33
CA THR A 120 7.79 -9.65 -33.96
C THR A 120 6.95 -9.59 -32.69
N LYS A 121 7.42 -8.86 -31.68
CA LYS A 121 6.73 -8.66 -30.40
C LYS A 121 6.22 -7.24 -30.27
N LYS A 122 4.93 -7.09 -29.95
CA LYS A 122 4.32 -5.78 -29.71
C LYS A 122 4.70 -5.25 -28.33
N VAL A 123 5.54 -4.23 -28.27
CA VAL A 123 5.96 -3.56 -27.03
C VAL A 123 5.18 -2.26 -26.87
N THR A 124 4.59 -2.06 -25.69
CA THR A 124 3.78 -0.88 -25.40
C THR A 124 4.47 0.01 -24.36
N LYS A 125 4.89 1.20 -24.78
CA LYS A 125 5.50 2.21 -23.91
C LYS A 125 4.45 3.24 -23.48
N LYS A 126 4.23 3.32 -22.16
CA LYS A 126 3.30 4.26 -21.54
C LYS A 126 4.05 5.51 -21.06
N TYR A 127 3.47 6.69 -21.32
CA TYR A 127 3.96 7.98 -20.87
C TYR A 127 2.90 8.60 -19.96
N ASN A 128 3.26 8.89 -18.71
CA ASN A 128 2.35 9.46 -17.73
C ASN A 128 2.00 10.92 -18.03
N CYS A 129 0.87 11.38 -17.49
CA CYS A 129 0.56 12.81 -17.46
C CYS A 129 1.66 13.57 -16.70
N SER A 130 2.01 14.76 -17.20
CA SER A 130 3.02 15.62 -16.57
C SER A 130 2.77 17.08 -16.88
N GLY A 131 3.52 17.97 -16.23
CA GLY A 131 3.45 19.42 -16.44
C GLY A 131 2.92 20.16 -15.22
N LYS A 132 3.20 21.47 -15.18
CA LYS A 132 3.00 22.28 -13.96
C LYS A 132 1.56 22.30 -13.44
N LEU A 133 0.56 22.26 -14.32
CA LEU A 133 -0.85 22.23 -13.89
C LEU A 133 -1.18 20.91 -13.21
N TYR A 134 -0.73 19.79 -13.80
CA TYR A 134 -0.94 18.45 -13.24
C TYR A 134 -0.19 18.26 -11.93
N ASP A 135 1.05 18.77 -11.83
CA ASP A 135 1.86 18.69 -10.61
C ASP A 135 1.20 19.46 -9.45
N HIS A 136 0.74 20.69 -9.70
CA HIS A 136 0.04 21.49 -8.68
C HIS A 136 -1.31 20.90 -8.30
N PHE A 137 -2.06 20.37 -9.27
CA PHE A 137 -3.30 19.64 -8.99
C PHE A 137 -3.04 18.41 -8.11
N SER A 138 -2.07 17.57 -8.47
CA SER A 138 -1.70 16.36 -7.72
C SER A 138 -1.24 16.70 -6.31
N PHE A 139 -0.42 17.73 -6.16
CA PHE A 139 -0.02 18.25 -4.85
C PHE A 139 -1.22 18.76 -4.04
N ARG A 140 -2.09 19.56 -4.66
CA ARG A 140 -3.26 20.13 -3.97
C ARG A 140 -4.23 19.04 -3.53
N ARG A 141 -4.52 18.06 -4.39
CA ARG A 141 -5.36 16.90 -4.07
C ARG A 141 -4.77 16.07 -2.93
N SER A 142 -3.44 15.89 -2.93
CA SER A 142 -2.73 15.24 -1.82
C SER A 142 -2.87 16.00 -0.49
N GLN A 143 -2.75 17.33 -0.51
CA GLN A 143 -2.98 18.15 0.70
C GLN A 143 -4.44 18.06 1.18
N LEU A 144 -5.41 18.15 0.28
CA LEU A 144 -6.83 18.06 0.67
C LEU A 144 -7.18 16.69 1.28
N ARG A 145 -6.56 15.60 0.81
CA ARG A 145 -6.68 14.28 1.47
C ARG A 145 -6.02 14.26 2.84
N LYS A 146 -4.85 14.88 2.98
CA LYS A 146 -4.15 15.00 4.27
C LYS A 146 -4.98 15.78 5.29
N ASP A 147 -5.70 16.80 4.82
CA ASP A 147 -6.55 17.66 5.64
C ASP A 147 -7.95 17.07 5.87
N ASN A 148 -8.22 15.83 5.42
CA ASN A 148 -9.54 15.16 5.49
C ASN A 148 -10.68 15.96 4.84
N LEU A 149 -10.37 16.78 3.83
CA LEU A 149 -11.33 17.56 3.05
C LEU A 149 -11.76 16.85 1.76
N LEU A 150 -11.11 15.72 1.44
CA LEU A 150 -11.52 14.81 0.38
C LEU A 150 -11.76 13.44 0.96
N GLN A 151 -12.83 12.80 0.49
CA GLN A 151 -13.04 11.39 0.73
C GLN A 151 -11.80 10.62 0.30
N SER A 152 -11.40 9.68 1.15
CA SER A 152 -10.27 8.77 0.95
C SER A 152 -10.49 7.94 -0.33
N GLY A 153 -10.03 8.47 -1.46
CA GLY A 153 -10.21 7.86 -2.76
C GLY A 153 -9.30 6.65 -2.96
N ARG A 154 -9.80 5.45 -2.61
CA ARG A 154 -9.69 4.25 -3.44
C ARG A 154 -11.00 4.10 -4.22
N SER A 155 -11.18 4.89 -5.28
CA SER A 155 -12.24 4.67 -6.27
C SER A 155 -11.65 4.77 -7.67
N ASN A 156 -11.08 3.66 -8.13
CA ASN A 156 -11.00 3.31 -9.55
C ASN A 156 -10.95 1.79 -9.72
N GLN A 157 -11.71 1.07 -8.88
CA GLN A 157 -12.46 -0.07 -9.40
C GLN A 157 -13.77 0.53 -9.85
N GLU A 158 -14.24 0.12 -11.02
CA GLU A 158 -15.59 0.32 -11.51
C GLU A 158 -16.58 0.42 -10.33
N ILE A 159 -17.41 1.47 -10.30
CA ILE A 159 -18.72 1.34 -9.68
C ILE A 159 -19.48 0.38 -10.61
N ILE A 160 -19.11 -0.90 -10.58
CA ILE A 160 -20.13 -1.92 -10.52
C ILE A 160 -20.79 -1.59 -9.20
N ASN A 161 -22.00 -1.05 -9.24
CA ASN A 161 -22.91 -1.23 -8.11
C ASN A 161 -22.91 -2.74 -7.90
N PHE A 162 -22.09 -3.23 -6.96
CA PHE A 162 -22.09 -4.63 -6.60
C PHE A 162 -23.43 -4.82 -5.93
N ILE A 163 -24.43 -5.21 -6.72
CA ILE A 163 -25.73 -5.60 -6.23
C ILE A 163 -25.42 -6.83 -5.38
N ILE A 164 -25.35 -6.60 -4.06
CA ILE A 164 -25.33 -7.67 -3.08
C ILE A 164 -26.63 -8.43 -3.35
N SER A 165 -26.51 -9.68 -3.79
CA SER A 165 -27.70 -10.49 -4.03
C SER A 165 -28.42 -10.73 -2.70
N ASP A 166 -29.73 -10.98 -2.77
CA ASP A 166 -30.54 -11.32 -1.59
C ASP A 166 -29.91 -12.49 -0.80
N ASP A 167 -29.31 -13.46 -1.51
CA ASP A 167 -28.59 -14.59 -0.90
C ASP A 167 -27.34 -14.19 -0.09
N GLN A 168 -26.60 -13.18 -0.56
CA GLN A 168 -25.43 -12.65 0.15
C GLN A 168 -25.86 -11.89 1.40
N GLN A 169 -26.95 -11.11 1.30
CA GLN A 169 -27.51 -10.38 2.42
C GLN A 169 -28.06 -11.34 3.49
N ALA A 170 -28.79 -12.38 3.06
CA ALA A 170 -29.26 -13.45 3.95
C ALA A 170 -28.10 -14.16 4.65
N SER A 171 -27.00 -14.43 3.93
CA SER A 171 -25.80 -15.02 4.51
C SER A 171 -25.11 -14.11 5.53
N ILE A 172 -25.07 -12.79 5.30
CA ILE A 172 -24.57 -11.82 6.29
C ILE A 172 -25.43 -11.83 7.54
N GLU A 173 -26.75 -11.78 7.39
CA GLU A 173 -27.69 -11.77 8.52
C GLU A 173 -27.56 -13.05 9.34
N TRP A 174 -27.42 -14.19 8.67
CA TRP A 174 -27.17 -15.47 9.33
C TRP A 174 -25.87 -15.46 10.13
N LEU A 175 -24.76 -14.96 9.57
CA LEU A 175 -23.46 -14.91 10.23
C LEU A 175 -23.38 -13.94 11.42
N LYS A 176 -24.30 -12.97 11.51
CA LYS A 176 -24.37 -12.06 12.65
C LYS A 176 -24.86 -12.74 13.93
N THR A 177 -25.68 -13.78 13.79
CA THR A 177 -26.33 -14.45 14.93
C THR A 177 -25.82 -15.87 15.16
N ASN A 178 -25.13 -16.47 14.18
CA ASN A 178 -24.71 -17.87 14.23
C ASN A 178 -23.19 -18.01 14.16
N VAL A 179 -22.63 -18.88 15.01
CA VAL A 179 -21.20 -19.22 15.05
C VAL A 179 -20.92 -20.69 14.69
N GLY A 180 -21.96 -21.45 14.37
CA GLY A 180 -21.84 -22.86 14.02
C GLY A 180 -23.13 -23.39 13.37
N PRO A 181 -23.10 -24.61 12.81
CA PRO A 181 -21.94 -25.52 12.71
C PRO A 181 -20.87 -25.03 11.71
N PRO A 182 -19.60 -25.44 11.84
CA PRO A 182 -18.48 -24.91 11.04
C PRO A 182 -18.68 -24.96 9.52
N ASN A 183 -19.24 -26.05 9.00
CA ASN A 183 -19.49 -26.20 7.56
C ASN A 183 -20.50 -25.16 7.03
N LEU A 184 -21.58 -24.90 7.78
CA LEU A 184 -22.57 -23.87 7.41
C LEU A 184 -21.98 -22.47 7.54
N VAL A 185 -21.18 -22.22 8.57
CA VAL A 185 -20.46 -20.95 8.72
C VAL A 185 -19.55 -20.73 7.51
N ALA A 186 -18.73 -21.70 7.12
CA ALA A 186 -17.83 -21.59 5.95
C ALA A 186 -18.60 -21.37 4.64
N GLN A 187 -19.76 -22.01 4.47
CA GLN A 187 -20.63 -21.82 3.31
C GLN A 187 -21.19 -20.39 3.27
N HIS A 188 -21.82 -19.92 4.35
CA HIS A 188 -22.32 -18.54 4.43
C HIS A 188 -21.19 -17.51 4.35
N TRP A 189 -20.01 -17.82 4.89
CA TRP A 189 -18.83 -16.98 4.80
C TRP A 189 -18.39 -16.80 3.34
N THR A 190 -18.21 -17.90 2.61
CA THR A 190 -17.87 -17.88 1.19
C THR A 190 -18.92 -17.14 0.37
N ASN A 191 -20.21 -17.43 0.58
CA ASN A 191 -21.30 -16.78 -0.13
C ASN A 191 -21.31 -15.27 0.10
N SER A 192 -21.16 -14.82 1.35
CA SER A 192 -21.19 -13.40 1.73
C SER A 192 -19.88 -12.64 1.47
N TYR A 193 -18.85 -13.27 0.91
CA TYR A 193 -17.51 -12.69 0.78
C TYR A 193 -17.50 -11.29 0.17
N ALA A 194 -18.11 -11.10 -1.00
CA ALA A 194 -18.07 -9.82 -1.69
C ALA A 194 -18.77 -8.70 -0.91
N ALA A 195 -19.88 -9.02 -0.26
CA ALA A 195 -20.59 -8.10 0.62
C ALA A 195 -19.76 -7.76 1.87
N ARG A 196 -19.10 -8.73 2.52
CA ARG A 196 -18.20 -8.49 3.66
C ARG A 196 -16.98 -7.65 3.28
N GLN A 197 -16.39 -7.88 2.10
CA GLN A 197 -15.29 -7.06 1.58
C GLN A 197 -15.74 -5.61 1.31
N SER A 198 -16.99 -5.38 0.89
CA SER A 198 -17.54 -4.03 0.76
C SER A 198 -17.61 -3.32 2.12
N ILE A 199 -17.96 -4.03 3.19
CA ILE A 199 -17.99 -3.48 4.55
C ILE A 199 -16.58 -3.05 5.00
N LEU A 200 -15.56 -3.89 4.79
CA LEU A 200 -14.17 -3.56 5.11
C LEU A 200 -13.63 -2.40 4.26
N LYS A 201 -13.99 -2.33 2.98
CA LYS A 201 -13.62 -1.22 2.08
C LYS A 201 -14.26 0.12 2.48
N LYS A 202 -15.44 0.08 3.10
CA LYS A 202 -16.11 1.26 3.69
C LYS A 202 -15.45 1.72 5.00
N GLY A 203 -14.38 1.04 5.46
CA GLY A 203 -13.59 1.46 6.60
C GLY A 203 -14.09 0.95 7.95
N GLN A 204 -14.89 -0.13 7.98
CA GLN A 204 -15.23 -0.76 9.25
C GLN A 204 -13.96 -1.19 10.00
N SER A 205 -13.90 -0.92 11.30
CA SER A 205 -12.77 -1.31 12.13
C SER A 205 -12.73 -2.84 12.32
N ILE A 206 -11.54 -3.39 12.59
CA ILE A 206 -11.39 -4.83 12.92
C ILE A 206 -12.26 -5.20 14.12
N HIS A 207 -12.31 -4.32 15.14
CA HIS A 207 -13.15 -4.50 16.32
C HIS A 207 -14.63 -4.65 15.95
N ASP A 208 -15.18 -3.72 15.16
CA ASP A 208 -16.59 -3.75 14.77
C ASP A 208 -16.89 -4.93 13.84
N TYR A 209 -15.94 -5.32 12.98
CA TYR A 209 -16.07 -6.45 12.09
C TYR A 209 -16.15 -7.78 12.86
N PHE A 210 -15.27 -8.00 13.83
CA PHE A 210 -15.31 -9.17 14.72
C PHE A 210 -16.50 -9.13 15.69
N ASN A 211 -16.98 -7.94 16.06
CA ASN A 211 -18.21 -7.80 16.83
C ASN A 211 -19.44 -8.17 15.99
N THR A 212 -19.44 -7.81 14.71
CA THR A 212 -20.50 -8.17 13.76
C THR A 212 -20.47 -9.68 13.46
N PHE A 213 -19.29 -10.26 13.29
CA PHE A 213 -19.10 -11.66 12.90
C PHE A 213 -18.40 -12.45 14.00
N GLN A 214 -19.15 -12.83 15.04
CA GLN A 214 -18.61 -13.57 16.20
C GLN A 214 -17.97 -14.91 15.83
N CYS A 215 -18.30 -15.49 14.67
CA CYS A 215 -17.69 -16.73 14.18
C CYS A 215 -16.16 -16.62 14.05
N LEU A 216 -15.63 -15.41 13.84
CA LEU A 216 -14.18 -15.16 13.80
C LEU A 216 -13.52 -15.33 15.17
N LYS A 217 -14.23 -15.15 16.29
CA LYS A 217 -13.67 -15.34 17.63
C LYS A 217 -13.61 -16.82 18.06
N THR A 218 -13.99 -17.74 17.17
CA THR A 218 -13.94 -19.19 17.40
C THR A 218 -12.62 -19.77 16.90
N ALA A 219 -12.35 -21.05 17.24
CA ALA A 219 -11.17 -21.76 16.74
C ALA A 219 -11.10 -21.85 15.20
N ALA A 220 -12.25 -21.80 14.51
CA ALA A 220 -12.32 -21.81 13.04
C ALA A 220 -12.12 -20.41 12.41
N GLY A 221 -11.97 -19.35 13.22
CA GLY A 221 -11.89 -17.98 12.73
C GLY A 221 -10.71 -17.74 11.79
N SER A 222 -9.56 -18.36 12.06
CA SER A 222 -8.40 -18.31 11.16
C SER A 222 -8.71 -18.91 9.80
N ASP A 223 -9.43 -20.02 9.74
CA ASP A 223 -9.77 -20.71 8.49
C ASP A 223 -10.70 -19.86 7.63
N LEU A 224 -11.65 -19.16 8.26
CA LEU A 224 -12.51 -18.19 7.57
C LEU A 224 -11.71 -17.04 6.94
N LEU A 225 -10.69 -16.53 7.64
CA LEU A 225 -9.80 -15.50 7.08
C LEU A 225 -8.92 -16.05 5.96
N LEU A 226 -8.52 -17.33 6.02
CA LEU A 226 -7.81 -17.98 4.93
C LEU A 226 -8.69 -18.16 3.68
N LEU A 227 -9.97 -18.50 3.83
CA LEU A 227 -10.94 -18.55 2.71
C LEU A 227 -11.07 -17.20 2.00
N ASP A 228 -11.10 -16.11 2.76
CA ASP A 228 -11.12 -14.75 2.19
C ASP A 228 -9.82 -14.45 1.41
N PHE A 229 -8.67 -14.89 1.91
CA PHE A 229 -7.40 -14.71 1.21
C PHE A 229 -7.37 -15.49 -0.11
N VAL A 230 -7.82 -16.74 -0.12
CA VAL A 230 -7.93 -17.55 -1.36
C VAL A 230 -8.84 -16.86 -2.37
N SER A 231 -9.93 -16.24 -1.90
CA SER A 231 -10.84 -15.48 -2.76
C SER A 231 -10.20 -14.21 -3.35
N LEU A 232 -9.28 -13.56 -2.63
CA LEU A 232 -8.52 -12.41 -3.13
C LEU A 232 -7.39 -12.81 -4.08
N TYR A 233 -6.72 -13.92 -3.78
CA TYR A 233 -5.50 -14.36 -4.44
C TYR A 233 -5.52 -15.88 -4.73
N PRO A 234 -6.31 -16.33 -5.71
CA PRO A 234 -6.39 -17.75 -6.05
C PRO A 234 -5.03 -18.32 -6.47
N ASN A 235 -4.75 -19.57 -6.07
CA ASN A 235 -3.50 -20.30 -6.36
C ASN A 235 -2.25 -19.67 -5.71
N ARG A 236 -2.42 -19.02 -4.56
CA ARG A 236 -1.32 -18.41 -3.78
C ARG A 236 -1.26 -18.88 -2.34
N GLU A 237 -2.13 -19.80 -1.95
CA GLU A 237 -2.30 -20.32 -0.62
C GLU A 237 -1.04 -21.04 -0.11
N GLU A 238 -0.41 -21.85 -0.96
CA GLU A 238 0.75 -22.68 -0.59
C GLU A 238 2.10 -22.04 -0.96
N LEU A 239 2.10 -20.99 -1.79
CA LEU A 239 3.33 -20.33 -2.28
C LEU A 239 4.28 -19.93 -1.15
N PHE A 240 3.74 -19.55 0.02
CA PHE A 240 4.58 -19.18 1.16
C PHE A 240 5.52 -20.32 1.56
N PHE A 241 4.98 -21.53 1.69
CA PHE A 241 5.72 -22.71 2.13
C PHE A 241 6.57 -23.28 0.99
N GLU A 242 6.02 -23.36 -0.22
CA GLU A 242 6.73 -23.84 -1.42
C GLU A 242 8.03 -23.08 -1.68
N ARG A 243 8.02 -21.76 -1.42
CA ARG A 243 9.18 -20.88 -1.66
C ARG A 243 10.09 -20.73 -0.45
N TRP A 244 9.67 -21.19 0.74
CA TRP A 244 10.39 -20.92 1.97
C TRP A 244 11.76 -21.58 2.02
N GLU A 245 11.90 -22.82 1.54
CA GLU A 245 13.19 -23.54 1.56
C GLU A 245 14.29 -22.76 0.82
N VAL A 246 14.01 -22.29 -0.40
CA VAL A 246 14.96 -21.45 -1.17
C VAL A 246 15.17 -20.10 -0.49
N ALA A 247 14.10 -19.49 0.04
CA ALA A 247 14.21 -18.23 0.75
C ALA A 247 15.11 -18.35 1.99
N ARG A 248 15.02 -19.47 2.72
CA ARG A 248 15.84 -19.78 3.89
C ARG A 248 17.32 -19.73 3.55
N ASP A 249 17.74 -20.40 2.48
CA ASP A 249 19.14 -20.45 2.07
C ASP A 249 19.65 -19.08 1.62
N VAL A 250 18.86 -18.34 0.85
CA VAL A 250 19.21 -16.97 0.43
C VAL A 250 19.32 -16.03 1.64
N ILE A 251 18.42 -16.13 2.62
CA ILE A 251 18.47 -15.34 3.86
C ILE A 251 19.72 -15.68 4.67
N ILE A 252 20.03 -16.96 4.86
CA ILE A 252 21.24 -17.41 5.58
C ILE A 252 22.51 -16.86 4.91
N ASN A 253 22.58 -16.96 3.58
CA ASN A 253 23.71 -16.45 2.81
C ASN A 253 23.82 -14.91 2.85
N ALA A 254 22.69 -14.20 2.87
CA ALA A 254 22.70 -12.75 3.04
C ALA A 254 23.17 -12.33 4.45
N LEU A 255 22.75 -13.08 5.48
CA LEU A 255 23.15 -12.84 6.87
C LEU A 255 24.64 -13.12 7.09
N SER A 256 25.22 -14.15 6.48
CA SER A 256 26.65 -14.46 6.60
C SER A 256 27.54 -13.31 6.09
N ASN A 257 27.05 -12.55 5.11
CA ASN A 257 27.72 -11.38 4.55
C ASN A 257 27.45 -10.08 5.34
N SER A 258 26.57 -10.10 6.34
CA SER A 258 26.21 -8.92 7.13
C SER A 258 27.24 -8.63 8.22
N LYS A 259 27.92 -7.48 8.09
CA LYS A 259 28.87 -6.98 9.11
C LYS A 259 28.20 -6.35 10.34
N GLN A 260 26.87 -6.31 10.39
CA GLN A 260 26.12 -5.62 11.45
C GLN A 260 25.68 -6.55 12.59
N LEU A 261 25.76 -7.88 12.39
CA LEU A 261 25.44 -8.87 13.42
C LEU A 261 26.48 -8.79 14.54
N THR A 262 26.01 -8.60 15.77
CA THR A 262 26.87 -8.43 16.97
C THR A 262 26.17 -9.02 18.19
N GLY A 263 26.92 -9.28 19.26
CA GLY A 263 26.39 -9.79 20.53
C GLY A 263 25.61 -11.09 20.37
N ASP A 264 24.48 -11.18 21.07
CA ASP A 264 23.59 -12.36 21.07
C ASP A 264 23.06 -12.69 19.67
N ASP A 265 22.82 -11.70 18.83
CA ASP A 265 22.33 -11.89 17.45
C ASP A 265 23.37 -12.61 16.57
N LEU A 266 24.66 -12.37 16.82
CA LEU A 266 25.73 -13.16 16.19
C LEU A 266 25.78 -14.60 16.75
N GLY A 267 25.50 -14.77 18.04
CA GLY A 267 25.34 -16.09 18.68
C GLY A 267 24.22 -16.89 18.04
N TYR A 268 23.05 -16.28 17.85
CA TYR A 268 21.91 -16.90 17.17
C TYR A 268 22.24 -17.27 15.73
N PHE A 269 22.91 -16.39 14.98
CA PHE A 269 23.34 -16.71 13.62
C PHE A 269 24.29 -17.92 13.58
N ARG A 270 25.26 -17.99 14.50
CA ARG A 270 26.18 -19.14 14.61
C ARG A 270 25.45 -20.44 14.98
N ALA A 271 24.40 -20.36 15.80
CA ALA A 271 23.61 -21.52 16.19
C ALA A 271 22.82 -22.12 15.01
N LEU A 272 22.53 -21.36 13.94
CA LEU A 272 21.78 -21.88 12.78
C LEU A 272 22.38 -23.14 12.15
N SER A 273 23.70 -23.35 12.24
CA SER A 273 24.35 -24.54 11.68
C SER A 273 24.08 -25.82 12.47
N ILE A 274 23.76 -25.70 13.76
CA ILE A 274 23.53 -26.83 14.68
C ILE A 274 22.05 -27.05 14.99
N LEU A 275 21.20 -26.05 14.77
CA LEU A 275 19.77 -26.16 15.07
C LEU A 275 19.06 -27.10 14.10
N PRO A 276 18.04 -27.85 14.58
CA PRO A 276 17.09 -28.54 13.71
C PRO A 276 16.44 -27.58 12.73
N GLN A 277 16.14 -28.03 11.52
CA GLN A 277 15.61 -27.18 10.44
C GLN A 277 14.38 -26.35 10.89
N HIS A 278 13.44 -26.97 11.60
CA HIS A 278 12.22 -26.33 12.09
C HIS A 278 12.48 -25.25 13.16
N ASN A 279 13.62 -25.33 13.88
CA ASN A 279 14.01 -24.34 14.89
C ASN A 279 14.78 -23.16 14.30
N LYS A 280 15.32 -23.29 13.08
CA LYS A 280 16.04 -22.20 12.40
C LYS A 280 15.12 -21.03 12.07
N ASP A 281 13.87 -21.30 11.73
CA ASP A 281 12.97 -20.31 11.16
C ASP A 281 12.68 -19.13 12.11
N ALA A 282 12.55 -19.38 13.41
CA ALA A 282 12.40 -18.34 14.43
C ALA A 282 13.61 -17.42 14.53
N VAL A 283 14.81 -18.01 14.51
CA VAL A 283 16.05 -17.25 14.46
C VAL A 283 16.13 -16.43 13.17
N LEU A 284 15.70 -16.98 12.03
CA LEU A 284 15.75 -16.26 10.76
C LEU A 284 14.80 -15.06 10.71
N PHE A 285 13.56 -15.18 11.19
CA PHE A 285 12.66 -14.02 11.31
C PHE A 285 13.19 -12.97 12.29
N HIS A 286 13.84 -13.41 13.38
CA HIS A 286 14.49 -12.52 14.36
C HIS A 286 15.67 -11.73 13.76
N LEU A 287 16.43 -12.35 12.85
CA LEU A 287 17.59 -11.75 12.20
C LEU A 287 17.27 -11.03 10.87
N LEU A 288 16.10 -11.28 10.28
CA LEU A 288 15.67 -10.66 9.01
C LEU A 288 15.83 -9.12 8.94
N PRO A 289 15.60 -8.34 10.02
CA PRO A 289 15.80 -6.89 9.99
C PRO A 289 17.22 -6.44 9.63
N TYR A 290 18.24 -7.29 9.76
CA TYR A 290 19.61 -6.94 9.38
C TYR A 290 19.84 -6.85 7.87
N ILE A 291 19.06 -7.60 7.08
CA ILE A 291 19.27 -7.71 5.62
C ILE A 291 18.18 -7.00 4.82
N VAL A 292 16.97 -6.86 5.38
CA VAL A 292 15.88 -6.07 4.78
C VAL A 292 15.88 -4.70 5.43
N LYS A 293 16.00 -3.60 4.69
CA LYS A 293 16.13 -2.25 5.25
C LYS A 293 14.81 -1.47 5.11
N PRO A 294 14.49 -0.54 6.02
CA PRO A 294 13.36 0.36 5.79
C PRO A 294 13.73 1.40 4.73
N ILE A 295 12.77 1.80 3.89
CA ILE A 295 12.95 2.98 3.05
C ILE A 295 12.76 4.22 3.92
N THR A 296 13.87 4.81 4.35
CA THR A 296 13.85 6.08 5.10
C THR A 296 13.81 7.26 4.14
N LYS A 297 12.80 8.13 4.28
CA LYS A 297 12.82 9.44 3.60
C LYS A 297 13.77 10.39 4.36
N LYS A 298 14.39 11.33 3.64
CA LYS A 298 15.23 12.37 4.26
C LYS A 298 14.46 13.09 5.36
N GLY A 299 15.04 13.17 6.56
CA GLY A 299 14.45 13.82 7.74
C GLY A 299 13.64 12.91 8.66
N GLN A 300 13.44 11.62 8.32
CA GLN A 300 12.83 10.66 9.23
C GLN A 300 13.86 10.02 10.16
N ARG A 301 13.45 9.77 11.42
CA ARG A 301 14.26 9.04 12.40
C ARG A 301 14.56 7.64 11.87
N LYS A 302 15.82 7.23 11.94
CA LYS A 302 16.24 5.86 11.62
C LYS A 302 15.77 4.93 12.74
N LEU A 303 14.98 3.92 12.37
CA LEU A 303 14.54 2.87 13.29
C LEU A 303 15.69 1.91 13.60
N SER A 304 15.83 1.55 14.87
CA SER A 304 16.78 0.54 15.33
C SER A 304 16.30 -0.88 14.98
N ILE A 305 17.21 -1.84 14.96
CA ILE A 305 16.88 -3.25 14.71
C ILE A 305 15.86 -3.78 15.75
N PRO A 306 16.03 -3.54 17.06
CA PRO A 306 15.04 -3.97 18.06
C PRO A 306 13.65 -3.39 17.82
N GLU A 307 13.52 -2.09 17.53
CA GLU A 307 12.20 -1.47 17.28
C GLU A 307 11.48 -2.11 16.08
N ARG A 308 12.22 -2.47 15.04
CA ARG A 308 11.68 -3.14 13.87
C ARG A 308 11.24 -4.57 14.19
N ARG A 309 12.06 -5.31 14.93
CA ARG A 309 11.79 -6.69 15.37
C ARG A 309 10.56 -6.75 16.28
N GLU A 310 10.51 -5.88 17.28
CA GLU A 310 9.39 -5.76 18.22
C GLU A 310 8.07 -5.39 17.54
N SER A 311 8.13 -4.72 16.37
CA SER A 311 6.95 -4.42 15.57
C SER A 311 6.62 -5.51 14.54
N PHE A 312 7.48 -6.51 14.41
CA PHE A 312 7.35 -7.62 13.46
C PHE A 312 6.74 -8.84 14.12
N PHE A 313 7.13 -9.14 15.36
CA PHE A 313 6.52 -10.18 16.19
C PHE A 313 6.68 -9.85 17.67
N VAL A 314 5.84 -10.45 18.51
CA VAL A 314 6.01 -10.47 19.97
C VAL A 314 6.71 -11.76 20.34
N HIS A 315 7.79 -11.67 21.12
CA HIS A 315 8.47 -12.82 21.68
C HIS A 315 8.42 -12.75 23.20
N VAL A 316 7.95 -13.83 23.80
CA VAL A 316 7.84 -13.99 25.26
C VAL A 316 8.43 -15.33 25.68
N ARG A 317 8.88 -15.42 26.95
CA ARG A 317 9.49 -16.64 27.46
C ARG A 317 8.46 -17.70 27.82
N THR A 318 7.32 -17.29 28.39
CA THR A 318 6.25 -18.22 28.79
C THR A 318 4.90 -17.76 28.27
N ALA A 319 3.94 -18.68 28.16
CA ALA A 319 2.58 -18.36 27.73
C ALA A 319 1.87 -17.38 28.69
N ALA A 320 2.24 -17.38 29.97
CA ALA A 320 1.71 -16.44 30.97
C ALA A 320 2.09 -14.97 30.67
N ASP A 321 3.20 -14.74 29.94
CA ASP A 321 3.71 -13.42 29.64
C ASP A 321 3.07 -12.81 28.37
N ILE A 322 2.27 -13.56 27.61
CA ILE A 322 1.67 -13.11 26.34
C ILE A 322 0.88 -11.83 26.55
N ALA A 323 -0.02 -11.78 27.54
CA ALA A 323 -0.87 -10.64 27.80
C ALA A 323 -0.05 -9.37 28.09
N GLN A 324 1.01 -9.49 28.91
CA GLN A 324 1.91 -8.38 29.22
C GLN A 324 2.72 -7.94 27.99
N GLY A 325 3.19 -8.89 27.17
CA GLY A 325 3.91 -8.62 25.93
C GLY A 325 3.07 -7.84 24.93
N ILE A 326 1.81 -8.24 24.75
CA ILE A 326 0.84 -7.56 23.89
C ILE A 326 0.50 -6.16 24.41
N GLU A 327 0.23 -6.02 25.72
CA GLU A 327 -0.11 -4.72 26.31
C GLU A 327 1.04 -3.71 26.15
N ARG A 328 2.29 -4.16 26.31
CA ARG A 328 3.47 -3.33 26.03
C ARG A 328 3.48 -2.82 24.58
N GLN A 329 3.08 -3.66 23.62
CA GLN A 329 2.98 -3.23 22.23
C GLN A 329 1.81 -2.28 21.97
N ARG A 330 0.65 -2.53 22.59
CA ARG A 330 -0.49 -1.60 22.52
C ARG A 330 -0.09 -0.21 23.00
N GLN A 331 0.59 -0.12 24.15
CA GLN A 331 1.05 1.14 24.72
C GLN A 331 2.03 1.87 23.80
N ARG A 332 2.97 1.15 23.18
CA ARG A 332 3.90 1.72 22.19
C ARG A 332 3.18 2.25 20.96
N CYS A 333 2.24 1.48 20.41
CA CYS A 333 1.42 1.90 19.28
C CYS A 333 0.58 3.15 19.65
N ALA A 334 -0.07 3.14 20.81
CA ALA A 334 -0.86 4.27 21.31
C ALA A 334 -0.01 5.53 21.49
N ALA A 335 1.19 5.41 22.07
CA ALA A 335 2.13 6.53 22.21
C ALA A 335 2.59 7.11 20.85
N ALA A 336 2.58 6.30 19.80
CA ALA A 336 2.87 6.72 18.43
C ALA A 336 1.61 7.14 17.63
N GLY A 337 0.42 7.15 18.26
CA GLY A 337 -0.85 7.49 17.61
C GLY A 337 -1.30 6.49 16.54
N ILE A 338 -0.87 5.23 16.65
CA ILE A 338 -1.22 4.15 15.73
C ILE A 338 -1.88 2.99 16.47
N THR A 339 -2.64 2.18 15.74
CA THR A 339 -3.27 0.96 16.28
C THR A 339 -2.38 -0.24 16.08
N LEU A 340 -2.23 -1.10 17.10
CA LEU A 340 -1.56 -2.38 16.98
C LEU A 340 -2.30 -3.24 15.94
N GLN A 341 -1.57 -3.67 14.92
CA GLN A 341 -2.05 -4.53 13.84
C GLN A 341 -1.91 -6.01 14.23
N PRO A 342 -2.52 -6.95 13.50
CA PRO A 342 -2.26 -8.38 13.68
C PRO A 342 -0.77 -8.69 13.75
N ILE A 343 -0.36 -9.51 14.72
CA ILE A 343 1.06 -9.77 14.97
C ILE A 343 1.30 -11.23 15.39
N PRO A 344 2.35 -11.89 14.87
CA PRO A 344 2.77 -13.19 15.37
C PRO A 344 3.26 -13.08 16.81
N VAL A 345 2.99 -14.10 17.61
CA VAL A 345 3.47 -14.28 18.97
C VAL A 345 4.26 -15.58 19.03
N ILE A 346 5.49 -15.50 19.52
CA ILE A 346 6.40 -16.62 19.73
C ILE A 346 6.56 -16.79 21.24
N VAL A 347 6.34 -18.01 21.73
CA VAL A 347 6.56 -18.39 23.12
C VAL A 347 7.74 -19.34 23.23
N GLY A 348 8.58 -19.19 24.25
CA GLY A 348 9.71 -20.06 24.53
C GLY A 348 11.05 -19.43 24.14
N GLU A 349 12.07 -20.26 23.90
CA GLU A 349 13.37 -19.78 23.45
C GLU A 349 13.40 -19.62 21.92
N LEU A 350 14.05 -18.59 21.37
CA LEU A 350 14.11 -18.43 19.91
C LEU A 350 14.76 -19.62 19.18
N VAL A 351 15.69 -20.30 19.85
CA VAL A 351 16.39 -21.49 19.33
C VAL A 351 15.59 -22.78 19.51
N ASN A 352 14.55 -22.75 20.34
CA ASN A 352 13.65 -23.86 20.59
C ASN A 352 12.29 -23.34 21.06
N PRO A 353 11.47 -22.76 20.16
CA PRO A 353 10.21 -22.16 20.55
C PRO A 353 9.17 -23.24 20.90
N ASP A 354 8.30 -22.95 21.86
CA ASP A 354 7.33 -23.90 22.39
C ASP A 354 5.98 -23.83 21.66
N SER A 355 5.51 -22.61 21.35
CA SER A 355 4.20 -22.40 20.73
C SER A 355 4.13 -21.07 19.98
N PHE A 356 3.18 -21.00 19.04
CA PHE A 356 3.05 -19.87 18.12
C PHE A 356 1.59 -19.46 17.98
N TYR A 357 1.33 -18.16 18.04
CA TYR A 357 0.00 -17.61 17.88
C TYR A 357 -0.01 -16.44 16.88
N VAL A 358 -1.17 -16.16 16.31
CA VAL A 358 -1.45 -14.88 15.65
C VAL A 358 -2.45 -14.13 16.51
N TYR A 359 -2.01 -12.99 17.03
CA TYR A 359 -2.85 -12.11 17.81
C TYR A 359 -3.62 -11.16 16.90
N ILE A 360 -4.93 -11.01 17.13
CA ILE A 360 -5.78 -10.01 16.49
C ILE A 360 -6.20 -8.96 17.50
N ASN A 361 -6.05 -7.68 17.14
CA ASN A 361 -6.51 -6.57 17.96
C ASN A 361 -8.01 -6.28 17.73
N ASP A 362 -8.87 -7.27 17.99
CA ASP A 362 -10.32 -7.15 17.81
C ASP A 362 -11.07 -6.77 19.10
N SER A 363 -10.45 -6.90 20.27
CA SER A 363 -11.06 -6.52 21.56
C SER A 363 -9.96 -6.14 22.56
N LEU A 364 -10.28 -5.28 23.54
CA LEU A 364 -9.36 -4.93 24.63
C LEU A 364 -9.34 -6.02 25.71
N GLU A 365 -10.50 -6.58 26.05
CA GLU A 365 -10.64 -7.52 27.18
C GLU A 365 -10.37 -8.97 26.77
N ARG A 366 -10.84 -9.36 25.57
CA ARG A 366 -10.76 -10.74 25.07
C ARG A 366 -10.36 -10.74 23.59
N PRO A 367 -9.11 -10.36 23.26
CA PRO A 367 -8.64 -10.42 21.90
C PRO A 367 -8.54 -11.87 21.41
N SER A 368 -8.65 -12.05 20.11
CA SER A 368 -8.56 -13.35 19.46
C SER A 368 -7.09 -13.75 19.29
N TYR A 369 -6.77 -14.99 19.67
CA TYR A 369 -5.48 -15.64 19.42
C TYR A 369 -5.73 -16.90 18.61
N TYR A 370 -5.12 -16.99 17.44
CA TYR A 370 -5.14 -18.21 16.64
C TYR A 370 -3.84 -18.96 16.83
N GLU A 371 -3.92 -20.15 17.42
CA GLU A 371 -2.76 -21.04 17.57
C GLU A 371 -2.34 -21.62 16.22
N THR A 372 -1.05 -21.78 16.01
CA THR A 372 -0.49 -22.33 14.78
C THR A 372 0.59 -23.35 15.06
N GLN A 373 0.73 -24.33 14.18
CA GLN A 373 1.63 -25.47 14.38
C GLN A 373 3.11 -25.10 14.31
N THR A 374 3.47 -24.11 13.49
CA THR A 374 4.85 -23.66 13.31
C THR A 374 4.90 -22.15 13.15
N ILE A 375 6.08 -21.57 13.36
CA ILE A 375 6.29 -20.15 13.11
C ILE A 375 5.99 -19.74 11.66
N LEU A 376 6.26 -20.61 10.68
CA LEU A 376 5.93 -20.34 9.28
C LEU A 376 4.42 -20.18 9.10
N HIS A 377 3.63 -21.01 9.76
CA HIS A 377 2.17 -20.87 9.77
C HIS A 377 1.74 -19.55 10.43
N ALA A 378 2.37 -19.14 11.54
CA ALA A 378 2.06 -17.86 12.19
C ALA A 378 2.31 -16.66 11.26
N PHE A 379 3.47 -16.61 10.59
CA PHE A 379 3.80 -15.51 9.67
C PHE A 379 2.96 -15.56 8.39
N ASN A 380 2.72 -16.74 7.83
CA ASN A 380 1.86 -16.91 6.65
C ASN A 380 0.42 -16.48 6.96
N LEU A 381 -0.14 -16.95 8.09
CA LEU A 381 -1.47 -16.57 8.54
C LEU A 381 -1.55 -15.06 8.77
N THR A 382 -0.58 -14.46 9.46
CA THR A 382 -0.57 -13.00 9.68
C THR A 382 -0.55 -12.22 8.35
N LEU A 383 0.27 -12.63 7.39
CA LEU A 383 0.28 -12.03 6.05
C LEU A 383 -1.09 -12.09 5.39
N LYS A 384 -1.70 -13.27 5.37
CA LYS A 384 -3.02 -13.49 4.77
C LYS A 384 -4.11 -12.69 5.48
N VAL A 385 -4.06 -12.59 6.81
CA VAL A 385 -4.97 -11.78 7.62
C VAL A 385 -4.91 -10.29 7.25
N PHE A 386 -3.73 -9.74 6.96
CA PHE A 386 -3.63 -8.33 6.51
C PHE A 386 -4.47 -8.09 5.25
N PHE A 387 -4.45 -9.03 4.30
CA PHE A 387 -5.26 -8.95 3.09
C PHE A 387 -6.75 -9.18 3.36
N SER A 388 -7.09 -10.24 4.09
CA SER A 388 -8.49 -10.62 4.36
C SER A 388 -9.25 -9.55 5.15
N LEU A 389 -8.57 -8.89 6.10
CA LEU A 389 -9.13 -7.78 6.90
C LEU A 389 -8.89 -6.39 6.27
N ASN A 390 -8.20 -6.31 5.13
CA ASN A 390 -7.79 -5.06 4.49
C ASN A 390 -7.14 -4.06 5.48
N CYS A 391 -6.28 -4.58 6.37
CA CYS A 391 -5.58 -3.78 7.36
C CYS A 391 -4.12 -3.52 6.96
N ALA A 392 -3.51 -2.49 7.56
CA ALA A 392 -2.16 -2.10 7.22
C ALA A 392 -1.12 -3.01 7.89
N TYR A 393 0.05 -3.14 7.27
CA TYR A 393 1.20 -3.71 7.96
C TYR A 393 1.65 -2.82 9.12
N SER A 394 2.25 -3.45 10.14
CA SER A 394 2.89 -2.74 11.24
C SER A 394 3.92 -1.74 10.72
N LEU A 395 3.76 -0.45 11.06
CA LEU A 395 4.51 0.67 10.46
C LEU A 395 6.03 0.47 10.48
N HIS A 396 6.58 0.03 11.61
CA HIS A 396 8.02 -0.13 11.81
C HIS A 396 8.58 -1.42 11.20
N ALA A 397 7.72 -2.40 10.90
CA ALA A 397 8.05 -3.65 10.24
C ALA A 397 7.57 -3.70 8.77
N PHE A 398 7.08 -2.58 8.23
CA PHE A 398 6.49 -2.52 6.89
C PHE A 398 7.37 -3.13 5.80
N SER A 399 8.67 -2.83 5.79
CA SER A 399 9.59 -3.39 4.78
C SER A 399 9.79 -4.90 4.92
N LEU A 400 9.69 -5.45 6.14
CA LEU A 400 9.79 -6.90 6.38
C LEU A 400 8.56 -7.61 5.81
N TRP A 401 7.37 -7.08 6.07
CA TRP A 401 6.12 -7.62 5.54
C TRP A 401 6.04 -7.52 4.02
N VAL A 402 6.43 -6.39 3.43
CA VAL A 402 6.51 -6.24 1.96
C VAL A 402 7.53 -7.20 1.36
N PHE A 403 8.67 -7.41 2.02
CA PHE A 403 9.64 -8.40 1.59
C PHE A 403 9.02 -9.80 1.55
N LEU A 404 8.41 -10.26 2.65
CA LEU A 404 7.76 -11.58 2.68
C LEU A 404 6.62 -11.71 1.66
N GLN A 405 5.78 -10.67 1.53
CA GLN A 405 4.70 -10.63 0.53
C GLN A 405 5.22 -10.89 -0.89
N LYS A 406 6.27 -10.18 -1.31
CA LYS A 406 6.84 -10.33 -2.66
C LYS A 406 7.63 -11.63 -2.80
N ALA A 407 8.49 -11.91 -1.82
CA ALA A 407 9.41 -13.05 -1.82
C ALA A 407 8.69 -14.41 -1.69
N LEU A 408 7.56 -14.46 -1.00
CA LEU A 408 6.92 -15.73 -0.65
C LEU A 408 5.51 -15.87 -1.21
N LEU A 409 4.74 -14.77 -1.37
CA LEU A 409 3.39 -14.84 -1.96
C LEU A 409 3.33 -14.36 -3.43
N LYS A 410 4.43 -13.83 -3.98
CA LYS A 410 4.51 -13.20 -5.32
C LYS A 410 3.53 -12.02 -5.50
N ILE A 411 3.04 -11.40 -4.43
CA ILE A 411 2.04 -10.33 -4.51
C ILE A 411 2.76 -8.98 -4.61
N ASP A 412 2.40 -8.18 -5.61
CA ASP A 412 2.89 -6.81 -5.80
C ASP A 412 1.73 -5.82 -5.75
N LEU A 413 1.77 -4.90 -4.78
CA LEU A 413 0.79 -3.82 -4.67
C LEU A 413 1.37 -2.49 -5.17
N PRO A 414 0.55 -1.59 -5.74
CA PRO A 414 1.01 -0.28 -6.22
C PRO A 414 1.61 0.62 -5.13
N THR A 415 1.27 0.35 -3.87
CA THR A 415 1.75 1.10 -2.69
C THR A 415 3.05 0.54 -2.11
N ASP A 416 3.53 -0.59 -2.63
CA ASP A 416 4.70 -1.25 -2.08
C ASP A 416 5.94 -0.38 -2.21
N GLN A 417 6.70 -0.34 -1.12
CA GLN A 417 7.99 0.31 -1.06
C GLN A 417 8.97 -0.73 -0.53
N CYS A 418 9.94 -1.10 -1.37
CA CYS A 418 10.97 -2.09 -1.05
C CYS A 418 12.36 -1.53 -1.38
N ASP A 419 13.32 -1.70 -0.47
CA ASP A 419 14.68 -1.23 -0.69
C ASP A 419 15.42 -2.08 -1.75
N ARG A 420 16.53 -1.56 -2.28
CA ARG A 420 17.24 -2.20 -3.40
C ARG A 420 17.85 -3.54 -2.99
N GLU A 421 18.36 -3.64 -1.78
CA GLU A 421 18.95 -4.87 -1.25
C GLU A 421 17.87 -5.95 -1.09
N ALA A 422 16.71 -5.60 -0.53
CA ALA A 422 15.56 -6.52 -0.46
C ALA A 422 15.08 -6.96 -1.85
N LEU A 423 15.02 -6.05 -2.84
CA LEU A 423 14.70 -6.42 -4.23
C LEU A 423 15.75 -7.36 -4.85
N SER A 424 17.03 -7.17 -4.54
CA SER A 424 18.10 -8.08 -4.99
C SER A 424 17.93 -9.47 -4.40
N LEU A 425 17.57 -9.58 -3.12
CA LEU A 425 17.30 -10.87 -2.47
C LEU A 425 16.09 -11.57 -3.09
N ILE A 426 15.00 -10.83 -3.34
CA ILE A 426 13.81 -11.36 -4.04
C ILE A 426 14.18 -11.87 -5.45
N GLY A 427 15.03 -11.13 -6.18
CA GLY A 427 15.53 -11.55 -7.49
C GLY A 427 16.34 -12.84 -7.43
N GLN A 428 17.25 -12.96 -6.45
CA GLN A 428 18.05 -14.17 -6.22
C GLN A 428 17.18 -15.39 -5.91
N MET A 429 16.20 -15.24 -5.01
CA MET A 429 15.24 -16.30 -4.69
C MET A 429 14.44 -16.74 -5.92
N THR A 430 13.97 -15.77 -6.71
CA THR A 430 13.17 -16.04 -7.92
C THR A 430 13.99 -16.82 -8.95
N TYR A 431 15.22 -16.37 -9.21
CA TYR A 431 16.14 -17.07 -10.11
C TYR A 431 16.42 -18.51 -9.67
N GLN A 432 16.73 -18.73 -8.39
CA GLN A 432 17.02 -20.08 -7.90
C GLN A 432 15.81 -21.03 -8.00
N ILE A 433 14.60 -20.53 -7.73
CA ILE A 433 13.36 -21.31 -7.88
C ILE A 433 13.12 -21.66 -9.35
N GLU A 434 13.30 -20.70 -10.27
CA GLU A 434 13.10 -20.92 -11.71
C GLU A 434 14.13 -21.90 -12.28
N SER A 435 15.42 -21.75 -11.93
CA SER A 435 16.47 -22.68 -12.35
C SER A 435 16.30 -24.10 -11.79
N ALA A 436 15.74 -24.25 -10.58
CA ALA A 436 15.42 -25.56 -10.03
C ALA A 436 14.31 -26.26 -10.84
N ASN A 437 13.32 -25.50 -11.32
CA ASN A 437 12.22 -26.03 -12.12
C ASN A 437 12.64 -26.37 -13.56
N GLU A 438 13.54 -25.60 -14.17
CA GLU A 438 14.10 -25.89 -15.50
C GLU A 438 14.93 -27.18 -15.54
N ASN A 439 15.61 -27.51 -14.43
CA ASN A 439 16.39 -28.76 -14.33
C ASN A 439 15.55 -30.02 -14.12
N ILE A 440 14.22 -29.92 -14.00
CA ILE A 440 13.31 -31.05 -13.79
C ILE A 440 12.73 -31.62 -15.11
N ASN A 441 12.97 -31.02 -16.28
CA ASN A 441 12.62 -31.65 -17.56
C ASN A 441 13.49 -31.18 -18.74
N PRO A 442 14.40 -32.03 -19.26
CA PRO A 442 14.07 -32.78 -20.48
C PRO A 442 14.73 -34.18 -20.50
N ASN A 443 13.93 -35.23 -20.33
CA ASN A 443 14.08 -36.56 -20.99
C ASN A 443 13.29 -37.62 -20.21
N ILE A 444 12.01 -37.76 -20.55
CA ILE A 444 11.32 -39.04 -20.44
C ILE A 444 10.71 -39.30 -21.82
N PRO A 445 11.19 -40.30 -22.60
CA PRO A 445 10.55 -40.69 -23.84
C PRO A 445 9.18 -41.30 -23.54
N GLN A 446 8.22 -41.02 -24.43
CA GLN A 446 6.87 -41.61 -24.45
C GLN A 446 6.90 -43.14 -24.55
#